data_AF-A0A060C631-F1
#
_entry.id   AF-A0A060C631-F1
#
_cell.length_a   1.000
_cell.length_b   1.000
_cell.length_c   1.000
_cell.angle_alpha   90.00
_cell.angle_beta   90.00
_cell.angle_gamma   90.00
#
_symmetry.space_group_name_H-M   'P 1'
#
loop_
_entity.id
_entity.type
_entity.pdbx_description
1 polymer ?
#
loop_
_entity_poly.entity_id
_entity_poly.type
_entity_poly.pdbx_seq_one_letter_code
_entity_poly.pdbx_strand_id
1 'polypeptide(L)'
;MNINIGTRYLQYVYQQFGDNRIFASAAYNAGPGRVRTWRGNSDGRIDAVAFVESIPFSETRGYVKNVLSYDAYYRYFMGQKDTLLSDAEWKLRY
;
A
#
# COMPACT_ATOMS: atom_id res chain seq x y z
N MET A 1 -15.97 -12.96 12.77
CA MET A 1 -16.37 -11.53 12.89
C MET A 1 -15.27 -10.57 12.44
N ASN A 2 -14.00 -10.78 12.83
CA ASN A 2 -12.89 -9.88 12.49
C ASN A 2 -12.56 -9.77 10.98
N ILE A 3 -12.69 -10.85 10.20
CA ILE A 3 -12.36 -10.81 8.76
C ILE A 3 -13.30 -9.88 7.99
N ASN A 4 -14.61 -9.91 8.29
CA ASN A 4 -15.59 -9.11 7.55
C ASN A 4 -15.42 -7.60 7.81
N ILE A 5 -15.18 -7.21 9.06
CA ILE A 5 -14.93 -5.80 9.42
C ILE A 5 -13.57 -5.34 8.87
N GLY A 6 -12.53 -6.17 9.01
CA GLY A 6 -11.19 -5.86 8.50
C GLY A 6 -11.16 -5.70 6.98
N THR A 7 -11.82 -6.60 6.24
CA THR A 7 -11.92 -6.51 4.77
C THR A 7 -12.73 -5.31 4.31
N ARG A 8 -13.81 -4.94 5.03
CA ARG A 8 -14.56 -3.70 4.74
C ARG A 8 -13.71 -2.45 4.92
N TYR A 9 -12.97 -2.36 6.03
CA TYR A 9 -12.09 -1.22 6.26
C TYR A 9 -10.94 -1.17 5.25
N LEU A 10 -10.35 -2.32 4.92
CA LEU A 10 -9.33 -2.42 3.88
C LEU A 10 -9.87 -1.96 2.52
N GLN A 11 -11.06 -2.41 2.12
CA GLN A 11 -11.71 -1.98 0.88
C GLN A 11 -11.98 -0.48 0.87
N TYR A 12 -12.42 0.08 2.01
CA TYR A 12 -12.65 1.51 2.16
C TYR A 12 -11.37 2.32 1.91
N VAL A 13 -10.26 1.97 2.58
CA VAL A 13 -8.99 2.71 2.37
C VAL A 13 -8.41 2.46 0.98
N TYR A 14 -8.61 1.27 0.40
CA TYR A 14 -8.17 0.94 -0.95
C TYR A 14 -8.85 1.83 -2.00
N GLN A 15 -10.18 1.94 -1.95
CA GLN A 15 -10.94 2.81 -2.85
C GLN A 15 -10.61 4.29 -2.63
N GLN A 16 -10.46 4.72 -1.38
CA GLN A 16 -10.14 6.10 -1.06
C GLN A 16 -8.80 6.57 -1.65
N PHE A 17 -7.86 5.64 -1.88
CA PHE A 17 -6.54 5.94 -2.44
C PHE A 17 -6.35 5.43 -3.88
N GLY A 18 -7.45 5.24 -4.63
CA GLY A 18 -7.41 4.95 -6.06
C GLY A 18 -6.83 3.57 -6.39
N ASP A 19 -7.24 2.56 -5.61
CA ASP A 19 -6.87 1.15 -5.81
C ASP A 19 -5.36 0.90 -5.79
N ASN A 20 -4.65 1.68 -4.97
CA ASN A 20 -3.21 1.58 -4.77
C ASN A 20 -2.88 0.85 -3.47
N ARG A 21 -2.23 -0.32 -3.56
CA ARG A 21 -1.93 -1.16 -2.39
C ARG A 21 -0.93 -0.51 -1.45
N ILE A 22 0.04 0.27 -1.96
CA ILE A 22 1.00 1.00 -1.10
C ILE A 22 0.26 1.97 -0.17
N PHE A 23 -0.62 2.80 -0.72
CA PHE A 23 -1.39 3.75 0.09
C PHE A 23 -2.40 3.04 1.00
N ALA A 24 -3.07 2.00 0.52
CA ALA A 24 -4.05 1.26 1.30
C ALA A 24 -3.41 0.56 2.50
N SER A 25 -2.28 -0.14 2.31
CA SER A 25 -1.54 -0.80 3.40
C SER A 25 -1.02 0.22 4.42
N ALA A 26 -0.48 1.34 3.95
CA ALA A 26 -0.04 2.42 4.83
C ALA A 26 -1.21 3.03 5.62
N ALA A 27 -2.37 3.23 4.99
CA ALA A 27 -3.55 3.80 5.62
C ALA A 27 -4.21 2.83 6.61
N TYR A 28 -4.15 1.54 6.32
CA TYR A 28 -4.64 0.50 7.23
C TYR A 28 -3.84 0.48 8.54
N ASN A 29 -2.51 0.61 8.47
CA ASN A 29 -1.64 0.60 9.66
C ASN A 29 -1.55 1.97 10.36
N ALA A 30 -1.40 3.07 9.61
CA ALA A 30 -1.06 4.38 10.17
C ALA A 30 -2.21 5.41 10.11
N GLY A 31 -3.32 5.06 9.45
CA GLY A 31 -4.49 5.91 9.27
C GLY A 31 -4.42 6.76 7.98
N PRO A 32 -5.57 7.02 7.31
CA PRO A 32 -5.64 7.84 6.10
C PRO A 32 -5.05 9.24 6.18
N GLY A 33 -5.14 9.89 7.35
CA GLY A 33 -4.63 11.25 7.55
C GLY A 33 -3.12 11.33 7.30
N ARG A 34 -2.36 10.36 7.83
CA ARG A 34 -0.91 10.32 7.65
C ARG A 34 -0.51 10.06 6.20
N VAL A 35 -1.22 9.15 5.52
CA VAL A 35 -0.96 8.87 4.10
C VAL A 35 -1.19 10.11 3.23
N ARG A 36 -2.22 10.91 3.52
CA ARG A 36 -2.43 12.20 2.85
C ARG A 36 -1.27 13.17 3.11
N THR A 37 -0.79 13.27 4.34
CA THR A 37 0.39 14.10 4.66
C THR A 37 1.62 13.63 3.90
N TRP A 38 1.92 12.33 3.90
CA TRP A 38 3.10 11.79 3.22
C TRP A 38 3.03 11.99 1.70
N ARG A 39 1.86 11.74 1.09
CA ARG A 39 1.61 12.02 -0.32
C ARG A 39 1.73 13.52 -0.67
N GLY A 40 1.28 14.40 0.22
CA GLY A 40 1.46 15.84 0.06
C GLY A 40 2.92 16.29 0.17
N ASN A 41 3.71 15.62 1.02
CA ASN A 41 5.14 15.92 1.16
C ASN A 41 5.93 15.46 -0.07
N SER A 42 5.61 14.29 -0.63
CA SER A 42 6.24 13.78 -1.85
C SER A 42 5.81 14.54 -3.09
N ASP A 43 4.54 14.92 -3.18
CA ASP A 43 3.96 15.79 -4.23
C ASP A 43 4.19 15.26 -5.66
N GLY A 44 4.14 13.94 -5.87
CA GLY A 44 4.37 13.34 -7.18
C GLY A 44 5.83 13.39 -7.65
N ARG A 45 6.78 13.76 -6.77
CA ARG A 45 8.19 13.95 -7.12
C ARG A 45 9.01 12.68 -7.01
N ILE A 46 8.47 11.61 -6.46
CA ILE A 46 9.20 10.35 -6.28
C ILE A 46 8.45 9.17 -6.88
N ASP A 47 9.15 8.04 -7.04
CA ASP A 47 8.57 6.78 -7.47
C ASP A 47 8.04 5.95 -6.29
N ALA A 48 7.44 4.80 -6.60
CA ALA A 48 6.84 3.90 -5.62
C ALA A 48 7.83 3.43 -4.54
N VAL A 49 9.06 3.07 -4.93
CA VAL A 49 10.07 2.53 -4.02
C VAL A 49 10.54 3.63 -3.08
N ALA A 50 10.88 4.79 -3.63
CA ALA A 50 11.27 5.96 -2.86
C ALA A 50 10.17 6.41 -1.90
N PHE A 51 8.89 6.36 -2.31
CA PHE A 51 7.77 6.66 -1.42
C PHE A 51 7.73 5.70 -0.23
N VAL A 52 7.76 4.39 -0.47
CA VAL A 52 7.77 3.37 0.59
C VAL A 52 8.94 3.57 1.55
N GLU A 53 10.15 3.81 1.04
CA GLU A 53 11.35 4.03 1.87
C GLU A 53 11.32 5.34 2.65
N SER A 54 10.63 6.36 2.13
CA SER A 54 10.48 7.67 2.77
C SER A 54 9.45 7.70 3.91
N ILE A 55 8.64 6.64 4.07
CA ILE A 55 7.64 6.57 5.14
C ILE A 55 8.35 6.72 6.50
N PRO A 56 8.06 7.80 7.26
CA PRO A 56 8.85 8.13 8.46
C PRO A 56 8.74 7.06 9.54
N PHE A 57 7.61 6.37 9.60
CA PHE A 57 7.32 5.39 10.63
C PHE A 57 7.91 4.04 10.20
N SER A 58 8.94 3.60 10.91
CA SER A 58 9.63 2.32 10.62
C SER A 58 8.67 1.13 10.65
N GLU A 59 7.75 1.12 11.61
CA GLU A 59 6.69 0.11 11.70
C GLU A 59 5.83 0.08 10.43
N THR A 60 5.29 1.24 10.02
CA THR A 60 4.43 1.34 8.83
C THR A 60 5.19 1.01 7.54
N ARG A 61 6.44 1.45 7.44
CA ARG A 61 7.31 1.12 6.31
C ARG A 61 7.56 -0.39 6.19
N GLY A 62 7.87 -1.05 7.31
CA GLY A 62 7.99 -2.51 7.36
C GLY A 62 6.67 -3.21 7.05
N TYR A 63 5.56 -2.70 7.57
CA TYR A 63 4.22 -3.24 7.33
C TYR A 63 3.87 -3.23 5.83
N VAL A 64 4.09 -2.11 5.14
CA VAL A 64 3.83 -2.00 3.69
C VAL A 64 4.67 -3.01 2.90
N LYS A 65 5.97 -3.10 3.20
CA LYS A 65 6.86 -4.07 2.54
C LYS A 65 6.37 -5.50 2.73
N ASN A 66 6.03 -5.88 3.98
CA ASN A 66 5.54 -7.22 4.29
C ASN A 66 4.23 -7.54 3.56
N VAL A 67 3.27 -6.61 3.55
CA VAL A 67 1.98 -6.83 2.86
C VAL A 67 2.17 -7.05 1.37
N LEU A 68 2.99 -6.24 0.70
CA LEU A 68 3.24 -6.40 -0.74
C LEU A 68 3.96 -7.71 -1.05
N SER A 69 4.95 -8.10 -0.25
CA SER A 69 5.63 -9.39 -0.39
C SER A 69 4.69 -10.56 -0.15
N TYR A 70 3.86 -10.52 0.89
CA TYR A 70 2.89 -11.57 1.17
C TYR A 70 1.82 -11.68 0.09
N ASP A 71 1.33 -10.56 -0.46
CA ASP A 71 0.40 -10.60 -1.59
C ASP A 71 1.01 -11.31 -2.80
N ALA A 72 2.29 -11.05 -3.13
CA ALA A 72 3.00 -11.77 -4.18
C ALA A 72 3.10 -13.29 -3.89
N TYR A 73 3.44 -13.68 -2.66
CA TYR A 73 3.46 -15.09 -2.27
C TYR A 73 2.08 -15.75 -2.37
N TYR A 74 1.01 -15.08 -1.92
CA TYR A 74 -0.34 -15.60 -2.05
C TYR A 74 -0.75 -15.77 -3.51
N ARG A 75 -0.43 -14.81 -4.39
CA ARG A 75 -0.67 -14.95 -5.83
C ARG A 75 0.08 -16.13 -6.43
N TYR A 76 1.34 -16.33 -6.06
CA TYR A 76 2.13 -17.48 -6.48
C TYR A 76 1.45 -18.81 -6.09
N PHE A 77 1.03 -18.96 -4.83
CA PHE A 77 0.32 -20.17 -4.38
C PHE A 77 -1.04 -20.37 -5.04
N MET A 78 -1.69 -19.29 -5.51
CA MET A 78 -2.93 -19.34 -6.28
C MET A 78 -2.70 -19.58 -7.78
N GLY A 79 -1.46 -19.78 -8.23
CA GLY A 79 -1.13 -19.95 -9.66
C GLY A 79 -1.30 -18.69 -10.50
N GLN A 80 -1.27 -17.52 -9.86
CA GLN A 80 -1.39 -16.20 -10.50
C GLN A 80 0.01 -15.58 -10.69
N LYS A 81 0.09 -14.52 -11.51
CA LYS A 81 1.31 -13.72 -11.63
C LYS A 81 1.65 -13.06 -10.29
N ASP A 82 2.87 -13.28 -9.82
CA ASP A 82 3.43 -12.85 -8.53
C ASP A 82 4.17 -11.51 -8.62
N THR A 83 3.81 -10.67 -9.59
CA THR A 83 4.40 -9.33 -9.75
C THR A 83 4.13 -8.48 -8.51
N LEU A 84 5.21 -7.96 -7.90
CA LEU A 84 5.14 -7.22 -6.63
C LEU A 84 4.20 -6.01 -6.70
N LEU A 85 4.41 -5.16 -7.70
CA LEU A 85 3.59 -3.99 -7.99
C LEU A 85 2.87 -4.19 -9.33
N SER A 86 1.64 -3.70 -9.43
CA SER A 86 0.93 -3.60 -10.71
C SER A 86 1.57 -2.51 -11.56
N ASP A 87 1.34 -2.54 -12.87
CA ASP A 87 1.82 -1.50 -13.77
C ASP A 87 1.35 -0.09 -13.36
N ALA A 88 0.12 0.03 -12.86
CA ALA A 88 -0.42 1.30 -12.40
C ALA A 88 0.32 1.81 -11.17
N GLU A 89 0.57 0.95 -10.18
CA GLU A 89 1.32 1.32 -8.98
C GLU A 89 2.79 1.62 -9.28
N TRP A 90 3.39 0.89 -10.22
CA TRP A 90 4.79 1.08 -10.64
C TRP A 90 5.00 2.40 -11.38
N LYS A 91 4.05 2.77 -12.27
CA LYS A 91 4.15 3.98 -13.10
C LYS A 91 3.64 5.25 -12.39
N LEU A 92 2.89 5.10 -11.30
CA LEU A 92 2.37 6.23 -10.56
C LEU A 92 3.52 7.09 -10.01
N ARG A 93 3.30 8.41 -10.03
CA ARG A 93 4.15 9.39 -9.37
C ARG A 93 3.60 9.65 -7.97
N TYR A 94 4.44 9.45 -6.96
CA TYR A 94 4.10 9.52 -5.54
C TYR A 94 4.53 10.85 -4.95
#